data_AF-A0A8C9YLW2-F1
#
_entry.id   AF-A0A8C9YLW2-F1
#
_cell.length_a   1.000
_cell.length_b   1.000
_cell.length_c   1.000
_cell.angle_alpha   90.00
_cell.angle_beta   90.00
_cell.angle_gamma   90.00
#
_symmetry.space_group_name_H-M   'P 1'
#
loop_
_entity.id
_entity.type
_entity.pdbx_description
1 polymer ?
#
loop_
_entity_poly.entity_id
_entity_poly.type
_entity_poly.pdbx_seq_one_letter_code
_entity_poly.pdbx_strand_id
1 'polypeptide(L)'
;TVTCDRLQLIYIIHVFYSYRMVFRLYAQGLYGDKWSQTDGSVEVSYGDMNKRTVIISNNDNPKWPETFEFGPIVINMKNRLKFSVYDEDSYWDSDLLGGCSFDLRRGKVSDSCIYITTL
;
A
#
# COMPACT_ATOMS: atom_id res chain seq x y z
N THR A 1 16.78 -4.75 -20.91
CA THR A 1 16.59 -5.45 -19.61
C THR A 1 15.43 -4.79 -18.92
N VAL A 2 14.30 -5.48 -18.79
CA VAL A 2 13.14 -4.97 -18.04
C VAL A 2 13.55 -4.93 -16.57
N THR A 3 13.75 -3.74 -16.01
CA THR A 3 13.97 -3.60 -14.56
C THR A 3 12.65 -3.92 -13.88
N CYS A 4 12.63 -5.09 -13.24
CA CYS A 4 11.52 -5.54 -12.43
C CYS A 4 11.64 -4.83 -11.09
N ASP A 5 11.10 -3.62 -11.02
CA ASP A 5 11.16 -2.84 -9.79
C ASP A 5 10.11 -3.36 -8.82
N ARG A 6 10.61 -4.02 -7.78
CA ARG A 6 9.85 -4.89 -6.90
C ARG A 6 9.20 -4.05 -5.80
N LEU A 7 7.98 -3.59 -6.00
CA LEU A 7 7.18 -3.14 -4.86
C LEU A 7 6.99 -4.32 -3.89
N GLN A 8 7.58 -4.26 -2.69
CA GLN A 8 7.37 -5.25 -1.65
C GLN A 8 6.51 -4.65 -0.55
N LEU A 9 5.20 -4.62 -0.76
CA LEU A 9 4.28 -4.17 0.27
C LEU A 9 4.00 -5.31 1.28
N ILE A 10 4.91 -5.54 2.23
CA ILE A 10 4.64 -6.51 3.31
C ILE A 10 3.68 -5.87 4.31
N TYR A 11 2.40 -6.17 4.17
CA TYR A 11 1.49 -5.95 5.29
C TYR A 11 1.50 -7.16 6.24
N ILE A 12 1.35 -6.91 7.55
CA ILE A 12 1.19 -7.99 8.53
C ILE A 12 -0.18 -7.84 9.19
N ILE A 13 -1.19 -8.55 8.68
CA ILE A 13 -2.50 -8.54 9.33
C ILE A 13 -2.40 -9.30 10.65
N HIS A 14 -2.56 -8.61 11.77
CA HIS A 14 -2.71 -9.23 13.08
C HIS A 14 -4.19 -9.29 13.47
N VAL A 15 -4.93 -10.28 12.95
CA VAL A 15 -6.31 -10.54 13.42
C VAL A 15 -6.25 -11.21 14.79
N PHE A 16 -6.09 -10.44 15.86
CA PHE A 16 -6.41 -10.90 17.20
C PHE A 16 -7.92 -10.81 17.43
N TYR A 17 -8.39 -11.49 18.48
CA TYR A 17 -9.77 -11.63 18.98
C TYR A 17 -10.61 -10.32 19.13
N SER A 18 -10.13 -9.17 18.64
CA SER A 18 -10.81 -7.86 18.58
C SER A 18 -10.86 -7.22 17.18
N TYR A 19 -10.77 -8.00 16.09
CA TYR A 19 -11.02 -7.50 14.73
C TYR A 19 -10.15 -6.29 14.34
N ARG A 20 -8.86 -6.30 14.63
CA ARG A 20 -7.96 -5.19 14.30
C ARG A 20 -7.07 -5.58 13.12
N MET A 21 -6.91 -4.67 12.16
CA MET A 21 -5.87 -4.74 11.12
C MET A 21 -4.73 -3.82 11.55
N VAL A 22 -3.49 -4.20 11.23
CA VAL A 22 -2.27 -3.40 11.41
C VAL A 22 -1.44 -3.63 10.15
N PHE A 23 -0.73 -2.62 9.68
CA PHE A 23 0.06 -2.69 8.45
C PHE A 23 1.48 -2.17 8.76
N ARG A 24 2.49 -2.74 8.09
CA ARG A 24 3.88 -2.27 8.15
C ARG A 24 4.38 -2.01 6.74
N LEU A 25 3.91 -0.93 6.15
CA LEU A 25 4.06 -0.70 4.71
C LEU A 25 5.49 -0.27 4.36
N TYR A 26 6.00 -0.84 3.28
CA TYR A 26 7.21 -0.36 2.62
C TYR A 26 7.15 -0.63 1.12
N ALA A 27 7.99 0.05 0.36
CA ALA A 27 8.19 -0.19 -1.05
C ALA A 27 9.69 -0.23 -1.38
N GLN A 28 10.02 -0.78 -2.54
CA GLN A 28 11.38 -0.80 -3.08
C GLN A 28 11.32 -0.50 -4.57
N GLY A 29 12.20 0.36 -5.06
CA GLY A 29 12.23 0.77 -6.47
C GLY A 29 10.93 1.39 -6.95
N LEU A 30 10.32 2.31 -6.20
CA LEU A 30 9.27 3.14 -6.79
C LEU A 30 9.83 3.94 -7.96
N TYR A 31 8.98 4.16 -8.97
CA TYR A 31 9.32 4.95 -10.14
C TYR A 31 8.05 5.63 -10.66
N GLY A 32 7.80 6.84 -10.18
CA GLY A 32 6.80 7.75 -10.76
C GLY A 32 7.47 8.93 -11.47
N ASP A 33 8.42 9.54 -10.78
CA ASP A 33 9.19 10.67 -11.27
C ASP A 33 10.26 10.34 -12.34
N LYS A 34 10.46 11.29 -13.26
CA LYS A 34 11.51 11.19 -14.31
C LYS A 34 12.85 11.81 -13.92
N TRP A 35 12.82 12.83 -13.06
CA TRP A 35 13.98 13.68 -12.77
C TRP A 35 14.38 13.68 -11.28
N SER A 36 13.46 13.28 -10.41
CA SER A 36 13.64 13.06 -8.97
C SER A 36 13.36 11.60 -8.63
N GLN A 37 13.55 11.25 -7.36
CA GLN A 37 12.98 10.03 -6.81
C GLN A 37 11.51 10.27 -6.46
N THR A 38 10.75 9.19 -6.38
CA THR A 38 9.29 9.22 -6.15
C THR A 38 8.93 9.84 -4.79
N ASP A 39 7.87 10.66 -4.76
CA ASP A 39 7.21 11.21 -3.57
C ASP A 39 6.09 10.25 -3.10
N GLY A 40 6.47 9.14 -2.46
CA GLY A 40 5.57 8.01 -2.24
C GLY A 40 4.55 8.15 -1.11
N SER A 41 3.28 7.82 -1.39
CA SER A 41 2.23 7.58 -0.39
C SER A 41 1.45 6.28 -0.67
N VAL A 42 0.80 5.71 0.36
CA VAL A 42 -0.08 4.54 0.22
C VAL A 42 -1.46 4.85 0.78
N GLU A 43 -2.48 4.64 -0.04
CA GLU A 43 -3.87 4.58 0.38
C GLU A 43 -4.28 3.13 0.65
N VAL A 44 -4.83 2.88 1.83
CA VAL A 44 -5.38 1.61 2.26
C VAL A 44 -6.90 1.74 2.35
N SER A 45 -7.61 0.96 1.54
CA SER A 45 -9.07 0.94 1.49
C SER A 45 -9.63 -0.43 1.89
N TYR A 46 -10.70 -0.41 2.67
CA TYR A 46 -11.44 -1.59 3.09
C TYR A 46 -12.91 -1.25 3.35
N GLY A 47 -13.82 -1.78 2.52
CA GLY A 47 -15.21 -1.34 2.52
C GLY A 47 -15.31 0.16 2.21
N ASP A 48 -16.02 0.91 3.04
CA ASP A 48 -16.14 2.37 2.90
C ASP A 48 -15.03 3.14 3.66
N MET A 49 -14.10 2.44 4.30
CA MET A 49 -13.02 3.06 5.06
C MET A 49 -11.78 3.22 4.21
N ASN A 50 -11.29 4.47 4.11
CA ASN A 50 -10.03 4.80 3.46
C ASN A 50 -9.10 5.49 4.45
N LYS A 51 -7.83 5.08 4.45
CA LYS A 51 -6.75 5.70 5.23
C LYS A 51 -5.54 5.88 4.34
N ARG A 52 -4.77 6.96 4.54
CA ARG A 52 -3.57 7.25 3.76
C ARG A 52 -2.38 7.46 4.69
N THR A 53 -1.20 7.05 4.24
CA THR A 53 0.07 7.30 4.94
C THR A 53 0.49 8.75 4.81
N VAL A 54 1.53 9.16 5.54
CA VAL A 54 2.31 10.34 5.16
C VAL A 54 2.92 10.15 3.78
N ILE A 55 3.22 11.28 3.14
CA ILE A 55 4.04 11.35 1.94
C ILE A 55 5.51 11.30 2.41
N ILE A 56 6.29 10.40 1.83
CA ILE A 56 7.74 10.37 2.01
C ILE A 56 8.35 10.85 0.71
N SER A 57 8.88 12.06 0.71
CA SER A 57 9.40 12.69 -0.50
C SER A 57 10.77 12.16 -0.92
N ASN A 58 11.01 12.18 -2.22
CA ASN A 58 12.25 11.91 -2.93
C ASN A 58 12.92 10.65 -2.40
N ASN A 59 12.19 9.53 -2.42
CA ASN A 59 12.66 8.25 -1.92
C ASN A 59 11.97 7.07 -2.63
N ASP A 60 12.71 6.35 -3.47
CA ASP A 60 12.18 5.17 -4.18
C ASP A 60 12.01 3.93 -3.28
N ASN A 61 12.47 3.98 -2.03
CA ASN A 61 12.43 2.86 -1.09
C ASN A 61 11.80 3.26 0.26
N PRO A 62 10.59 3.85 0.26
CA PRO A 62 9.99 4.41 1.45
C PRO A 62 9.57 3.31 2.44
N LYS A 63 9.66 3.65 3.73
CA LYS A 63 9.12 2.85 4.83
C LYS A 63 8.18 3.74 5.62
N TRP A 64 6.88 3.49 5.47
CA TRP A 64 5.85 4.31 6.10
C TRP A 64 5.69 3.89 7.57
N PRO A 65 5.74 4.85 8.52
CA PRO A 65 5.68 4.55 9.95
C PRO A 65 4.27 4.17 10.42
N GLU A 66 3.24 4.41 9.59
CA GLU A 66 1.84 4.25 9.98
C GLU A 66 1.49 2.81 10.31
N THR A 67 0.75 2.69 11.39
CA THR A 67 -0.08 1.52 11.69
C THR A 67 -1.53 1.96 11.60
N PHE A 68 -2.28 1.40 10.66
CA PHE A 68 -3.71 1.67 10.56
C PHE A 68 -4.53 0.64 11.30
N GLU A 69 -5.39 1.10 12.20
CA GLU A 69 -6.45 0.28 12.80
C GLU A 69 -7.78 0.59 12.09
N PHE A 70 -8.41 -0.43 11.51
CA PHE A 70 -9.69 -0.31 10.79
C PHE A 70 -10.91 -0.70 11.63
N GLY A 71 -10.72 -0.99 12.93
CA GLY A 71 -11.82 -1.46 13.80
C GLY A 71 -12.48 -2.74 13.26
N PRO A 72 -13.71 -3.08 13.69
CA PRO A 72 -14.37 -4.35 13.39
C PRO A 72 -14.42 -4.72 11.90
N ILE A 73 -13.60 -5.71 11.53
CA ILE A 73 -13.47 -6.24 10.17
C ILE A 73 -14.50 -7.35 9.96
N VAL A 74 -15.30 -7.22 8.90
CA VAL A 74 -16.20 -8.26 8.42
C VAL A 74 -15.53 -9.03 7.30
N ILE A 75 -15.10 -10.25 7.58
CA ILE A 75 -14.58 -11.15 6.55
C ILE A 75 -15.76 -11.62 5.70
N ASN A 76 -15.89 -11.07 4.50
CA ASN A 76 -16.89 -11.47 3.51
C ASN A 76 -16.26 -11.43 2.11
N MET A 77 -16.94 -11.95 1.10
CA MET A 77 -16.43 -11.96 -0.28
C MET A 77 -16.60 -10.61 -1.01
N LYS A 78 -17.25 -9.61 -0.39
CA LYS A 78 -17.49 -8.30 -1.01
C LYS A 78 -16.37 -7.30 -0.70
N ASN A 79 -15.86 -7.32 0.52
CA ASN A 79 -14.92 -6.34 1.03
C ASN A 79 -13.51 -6.89 0.91
N ARG A 80 -12.78 -6.44 -0.11
CA ARG A 80 -11.36 -6.73 -0.29
C ARG A 80 -10.54 -5.61 0.34
N LEU A 81 -9.39 -5.99 0.89
CA LEU A 81 -8.40 -5.02 1.34
C LEU A 81 -7.61 -4.56 0.12
N LYS A 82 -7.60 -3.26 -0.17
CA LYS A 82 -6.90 -2.69 -1.31
C LYS A 82 -5.84 -1.70 -0.84
N PHE A 83 -4.68 -1.78 -1.48
CA PHE A 83 -3.58 -0.83 -1.35
C PHE A 83 -3.40 -0.14 -2.69
N SER A 84 -3.32 1.18 -2.71
CA SER A 84 -2.99 1.97 -3.89
C SER A 84 -1.77 2.81 -3.55
N VAL A 85 -0.75 2.78 -4.38
CA VAL A 85 0.51 3.52 -4.21
C VAL A 85 0.50 4.70 -5.16
N TYR A 86 0.83 5.87 -4.65
CA TYR A 86 0.84 7.12 -5.39
C TYR A 86 2.24 7.75 -5.38
N ASP A 87 2.57 8.41 -6.47
CA ASP A 87 3.54 9.50 -6.50
C ASP A 87 2.79 10.82 -6.25
N GLU A 88 3.38 11.73 -5.51
CA GLU A 88 2.71 12.92 -4.99
C GLU A 88 3.47 14.19 -5.42
N ASP A 89 3.20 14.66 -6.64
CA ASP A 89 3.80 15.89 -7.19
C ASP A 89 3.28 17.15 -6.48
N SER A 90 2.03 17.13 -6.03
CA SER A 90 1.43 18.17 -5.21
C SER A 90 0.21 17.68 -4.44
N TYR A 91 -0.31 18.47 -3.50
CA TYR A 91 -1.54 18.10 -2.75
C TYR A 91 -2.76 17.78 -3.65
N TRP A 92 -2.77 18.27 -4.89
CA TRP A 92 -3.87 18.07 -5.85
C TRP A 92 -3.48 17.17 -7.03
N ASP A 93 -2.22 16.76 -7.11
CA ASP A 93 -1.65 16.03 -8.23
C ASP A 93 -0.95 14.78 -7.68
N SER A 94 -1.70 13.67 -7.68
CA SER A 94 -1.25 12.39 -7.19
C SER A 94 -1.37 11.35 -8.31
N ASP A 95 -0.24 10.87 -8.80
CA ASP A 95 -0.18 9.88 -9.87
C ASP A 95 -0.25 8.46 -9.29
N LEU A 96 -1.23 7.67 -9.76
CA LEU A 96 -1.36 6.28 -9.33
C LEU A 96 -0.27 5.41 -9.97
N LEU A 97 0.68 4.97 -9.16
CA LEU A 97 1.76 4.07 -9.60
C LEU A 97 1.31 2.60 -9.69
N GLY A 98 0.34 2.21 -8.87
CA GLY A 98 -0.21 0.87 -8.90
C GLY A 98 -1.07 0.55 -7.68
N GLY A 99 -1.80 -0.56 -7.73
CA GLY A 99 -2.56 -1.04 -6.59
C GLY A 99 -2.75 -2.55 -6.55
N CYS A 100 -2.94 -3.08 -5.35
CA CYS A 100 -3.11 -4.51 -5.09
C CYS A 100 -4.33 -4.74 -4.21
N SER A 101 -5.01 -5.86 -4.41
CA SER A 101 -6.22 -6.19 -3.66
C SER A 101 -6.20 -7.64 -3.20
N PHE A 102 -6.51 -7.83 -1.93
CA PHE A 102 -6.40 -9.10 -1.24
C PHE A 102 -7.70 -9.48 -0.56
N ASP A 103 -8.01 -10.77 -0.61
CA ASP A 103 -9.11 -11.33 0.17
C ASP A 103 -8.66 -11.45 1.62
N LEU A 104 -9.53 -11.02 2.54
CA LEU A 104 -9.23 -11.13 3.95
C LEU A 104 -9.31 -12.58 4.42
N ARG A 105 -8.29 -12.99 5.17
CA ARG A 105 -8.21 -14.31 5.80
C ARG A 105 -7.84 -14.11 7.27
N ARG A 106 -8.31 -15.02 8.13
CA ARG A 106 -7.93 -15.02 9.55
C ARG A 106 -6.48 -15.42 9.70
N GLY A 107 -5.79 -14.80 10.67
CA GLY A 107 -4.40 -15.11 11.02
C GLY A 107 -3.39 -14.11 10.48
N LYS A 108 -2.10 -14.43 10.69
CA LYS A 108 -0.98 -13.61 10.21
C LYS A 108 -0.75 -13.88 8.73
N VAL A 109 -1.03 -12.87 7.91
CA VAL A 109 -0.77 -12.91 6.47
C VAL A 109 0.35 -11.92 6.17
N SER A 110 1.32 -12.38 5.38
CA SER A 110 2.38 -11.58 4.78
C SER A 110 2.30 -11.84 3.29
N ASP A 111 1.98 -10.82 2.52
CA ASP A 111 1.89 -10.90 1.06
C ASP A 111 2.77 -9.80 0.43
N SER A 112 3.05 -9.92 -0.86
CA SER A 112 3.81 -8.94 -1.63
C SER A 112 3.22 -8.88 -3.04
N CYS A 113 3.12 -7.68 -3.59
CA CYS A 113 2.51 -7.49 -4.90
C CYS A 113 3.46 -6.69 -5.79
N ILE A 114 3.77 -7.28 -6.94
CA ILE A 114 4.70 -6.73 -7.92
C ILE A 114 3.89 -5.96 -8.96
N TYR A 115 4.25 -4.70 -9.20
CA TYR A 115 3.76 -3.98 -10.36
C TYR A 115 4.65 -4.28 -11.57
N ILE A 116 4.00 -4.57 -12.69
CA ILE A 116 4.63 -4.47 -14.00
C ILE A 116 4.07 -3.18 -14.58
N THR A 117 4.84 -2.10 -14.55
CA THR A 117 4.54 -0.95 -15.39
C THR A 117 4.79 -1.39 -16.83
N THR A 118 3.74 -1.64 -17.60
CA THR A 118 3.87 -1.73 -19.06
C THR A 118 4.25 -0.34 -19.55
N LEU A 119 5.44 -0.23 -20.13
CA LEU A 119 5.89 0.91 -20.94
C LEU A 119 4.86 1.26 -22.03
#